data_AF-A0A829GEC3-F1
#
_entry.id   AF-A0A829GEC3-F1
#
_cell.length_a   1.000
_cell.length_b   1.000
_cell.length_c   1.000
_cell.angle_alpha   90.00
_cell.angle_beta   90.00
_cell.angle_gamma   90.00
#
_symmetry.space_group_name_H-M   'P 1'
#
loop_
_entity.id
_entity.type
_entity.pdbx_description
1 polymer ?
#
loop_
_entity_poly.entity_id
_entity_poly.type
_entity_poly.pdbx_seq_one_letter_code
_entity_poly.pdbx_strand_id
1 'polypeptide(L)'
;VRIHDTALVAAATLSNRYITDRFLPDKAIDLVDEACATINVEMNSRPTELDVAERKQMQLEIEQQALKNETDPASKKRLADADAELANLKEKTNKLKAQWEAEKKDIRQLNEKKSAIDKAKHELEDAQSRYDLETAARLQHGTIPQLEKELQTMEHSDRPQSWLVQESVTANEIAAVISRETGIPVAKLV
;
A
#
# COMPACT_ATOMS: atom_id res chain seq x y z
N VAL A 1 3.41 4.29 4.84
CA VAL A 1 2.31 3.70 5.65
C VAL A 1 1.80 4.74 6.62
N ARG A 2 0.53 5.12 6.50
CA ARG A 2 -0.16 6.05 7.40
C ARG A 2 -0.92 5.24 8.45
N ILE A 3 -0.82 5.60 9.73
CA ILE A 3 -1.58 4.94 10.80
C ILE A 3 -2.72 5.87 11.21
N HIS A 4 -3.95 5.37 11.19
CA HIS A 4 -5.10 6.15 11.65
C HIS A 4 -5.20 6.09 13.18
N ASP A 5 -5.67 7.17 13.80
CA ASP A 5 -5.90 7.19 15.26
C ASP A 5 -6.87 6.09 15.70
N THR A 6 -7.86 5.78 14.87
CA THR A 6 -8.78 4.65 15.13
C THR A 6 -8.07 3.30 15.16
N ALA A 7 -6.98 3.14 14.39
CA ALA A 7 -6.16 1.94 14.44
C ALA A 7 -5.38 1.84 15.77
N LEU A 8 -4.85 2.96 16.27
CA LEU A 8 -4.15 3.00 17.56
C LEU A 8 -5.08 2.62 18.71
N VAL A 9 -6.30 3.17 18.70
CA VAL A 9 -7.33 2.83 19.69
C VAL A 9 -7.73 1.36 19.59
N ALA A 10 -7.93 0.84 18.37
CA ALA A 10 -8.22 -0.56 18.13
C ALA A 10 -7.09 -1.48 18.62
N ALA A 11 -5.83 -1.14 18.35
CA ALA A 11 -4.67 -1.90 18.77
C ALA A 11 -4.59 -2.01 20.29
N ALA A 12 -4.76 -0.90 21.01
CA ALA A 12 -4.79 -0.90 22.46
C ALA A 12 -5.97 -1.70 23.04
N THR A 13 -7.17 -1.49 22.49
CA THR A 13 -8.40 -2.08 23.03
C THR A 13 -8.51 -3.58 22.75
N LEU A 14 -8.26 -3.98 21.50
CA LEU A 14 -8.42 -5.36 21.07
C LEU A 14 -7.26 -6.23 21.56
N SER A 15 -6.01 -5.74 21.58
CA SER A 15 -4.89 -6.48 22.19
C SER A 15 -5.12 -6.72 23.68
N ASN A 16 -5.66 -5.73 24.41
CA ASN A 16 -5.97 -5.90 25.81
C ASN A 16 -7.04 -6.97 26.05
N ARG A 17 -8.02 -7.06 25.15
CA ARG A 17 -9.15 -7.98 25.28
C ARG A 17 -8.83 -9.42 24.85
N TYR A 18 -8.07 -9.59 23.78
CA TYR A 18 -7.94 -10.89 23.10
C TYR A 18 -6.54 -11.51 23.18
N ILE A 19 -5.50 -10.74 23.50
CA ILE A 19 -4.13 -11.23 23.66
C ILE A 19 -3.79 -11.21 25.16
N THR A 20 -3.95 -12.34 25.83
CA THR A 20 -3.85 -12.45 27.30
C THR A 20 -2.47 -12.87 27.81
N ASP A 21 -1.62 -13.39 26.93
CA ASP A 21 -0.27 -13.88 27.22
C ASP A 21 0.80 -12.77 27.22
N ARG A 22 0.43 -11.54 26.82
CA ARG A 22 1.31 -10.36 26.73
C ARG A 22 0.69 -9.13 27.39
N PHE A 23 1.56 -8.16 27.73
CA PHE A 23 1.18 -6.93 28.43
C PHE A 23 1.26 -5.69 27.54
N LEU A 24 0.49 -4.65 27.89
CA LEU A 24 0.65 -3.32 27.30
C LEU A 24 1.91 -2.63 27.86
N PRO A 25 2.56 -1.73 27.10
CA PRO A 25 2.20 -1.27 25.75
C PRO A 25 2.67 -2.18 24.61
N ASP A 26 3.58 -3.11 24.91
CA ASP A 26 4.31 -3.96 23.96
C ASP A 26 3.41 -4.62 22.90
N LYS A 27 2.38 -5.37 23.33
CA LYS A 27 1.46 -6.05 22.40
C LYS A 27 0.69 -5.11 21.47
N ALA A 28 0.42 -3.87 21.87
CA ALA A 28 -0.29 -2.93 21.01
C ALA A 28 0.64 -2.33 19.95
N ILE A 29 1.91 -2.12 20.30
CA ILE A 29 2.94 -1.65 19.36
C ILE A 29 3.19 -2.74 18.31
N ASP A 30 3.35 -3.99 18.73
CA ASP A 30 3.57 -5.12 17.82
C ASP A 30 2.44 -5.29 16.80
N LEU A 31 1.18 -5.16 17.21
CA LEU A 31 0.06 -5.24 16.27
C LEU A 31 0.09 -4.14 15.22
N VAL A 32 0.48 -2.92 15.63
CA VAL A 32 0.62 -1.80 14.71
C VAL A 32 1.78 -2.04 13.75
N ASP A 33 2.91 -2.55 14.26
CA ASP A 33 4.08 -2.87 13.44
C ASP A 33 3.78 -4.00 12.45
N GLU A 34 3.10 -5.07 12.86
CA GLU A 34 2.72 -6.17 11.98
C GLU A 34 1.70 -5.73 10.93
N ALA A 35 0.73 -4.89 11.30
CA ALA A 35 -0.21 -4.30 10.35
C ALA A 35 0.52 -3.41 9.34
N CYS A 36 1.48 -2.59 9.79
CA CYS A 36 2.30 -1.76 8.92
C CYS A 36 3.17 -2.59 7.98
N ALA A 37 3.77 -3.68 8.48
CA ALA A 37 4.57 -4.60 7.68
C ALA A 37 3.73 -5.29 6.62
N THR A 38 2.51 -5.73 6.97
CA THR A 38 1.56 -6.34 6.04
C THR A 38 1.22 -5.39 4.90
N ILE A 39 0.81 -4.16 5.22
CA ILE A 39 0.52 -3.12 4.22
C ILE A 39 1.75 -2.83 3.35
N ASN A 40 2.94 -2.78 3.93
CA ASN A 40 4.16 -2.55 3.16
C ASN A 40 4.45 -3.69 2.17
N VAL A 41 4.20 -4.94 2.55
CA VAL A 41 4.34 -6.10 1.65
C VAL A 41 3.30 -6.02 0.53
N GLU A 42 2.04 -5.72 0.84
CA GLU A 42 0.96 -5.58 -0.14
C GLU A 42 1.25 -4.46 -1.16
N MET A 43 1.72 -3.32 -0.68
CA MET A 43 2.10 -2.16 -1.50
C MET A 43 3.27 -2.44 -2.46
N ASN A 44 4.19 -3.32 -2.06
CA ASN A 44 5.29 -3.76 -2.92
C ASN A 44 4.91 -4.93 -3.85
N SER A 45 3.77 -5.57 -3.59
CA SER A 45 3.24 -6.68 -4.36
C SER A 45 2.32 -6.19 -5.48
N ARG A 46 2.03 -7.08 -6.44
CA ARG A 46 1.08 -6.78 -7.51
C ARG A 46 -0.35 -6.77 -6.94
N PRO A 47 -1.17 -5.75 -7.23
CA PRO A 47 -2.56 -5.72 -6.79
C PRO A 47 -3.32 -6.95 -7.29
N THR A 48 -4.21 -7.49 -6.46
CA THR A 48 -4.97 -8.71 -6.77
C THR A 48 -5.77 -8.57 -8.06
N GLU A 49 -6.37 -7.40 -8.30
CA GLU A 49 -7.12 -7.14 -9.54
C GLU A 49 -6.25 -7.23 -10.80
N LEU A 50 -5.02 -6.74 -10.73
CA LEU A 50 -4.06 -6.80 -11.83
C LEU A 50 -3.54 -8.23 -12.03
N ASP A 51 -3.26 -8.97 -10.95
CA ASP A 51 -2.86 -10.37 -11.02
C ASP A 51 -3.94 -11.27 -11.65
N VAL A 52 -5.20 -11.10 -11.24
CA VAL A 52 -6.33 -11.83 -11.82
C VAL A 52 -6.50 -11.50 -13.31
N ALA A 53 -6.40 -10.21 -13.69
CA ALA A 53 -6.51 -9.78 -15.08
C ALA A 53 -5.39 -10.37 -15.96
N GLU A 54 -4.13 -10.32 -15.49
CA GLU A 54 -2.99 -10.89 -16.23
C GLU A 54 -3.07 -12.41 -16.37
N ARG A 55 -3.46 -13.13 -15.32
CA ARG A 55 -3.64 -14.59 -15.40
C ARG A 55 -4.69 -14.97 -16.43
N LYS A 56 -5.83 -14.26 -16.44
CA LYS A 56 -6.89 -14.48 -17.43
C LYS A 56 -6.42 -14.12 -18.84
N GLN A 57 -5.62 -13.07 -18.99
CA GLN A 57 -5.03 -12.68 -20.28
C GLN A 57 -4.11 -13.77 -20.80
N MET A 58 -3.23 -14.31 -19.95
CA MET A 58 -2.32 -15.40 -20.33
C MET A 58 -3.09 -16.65 -20.77
N GLN A 59 -4.19 -17.01 -20.08
CA GLN A 59 -5.04 -18.14 -20.47
C GLN A 59 -5.64 -17.95 -21.87
N LEU A 60 -6.19 -16.76 -22.15
CA LEU A 60 -6.75 -16.45 -23.47
C LEU A 60 -5.68 -16.39 -24.57
N GLU A 61 -4.46 -15.94 -24.26
CA GLU A 61 -3.34 -15.97 -25.22
C GLU A 61 -2.92 -17.40 -25.57
N ILE A 62 -2.92 -18.31 -24.59
CA ILE A 62 -2.64 -19.74 -24.82
C ILE A 62 -3.76 -20.35 -25.68
N GLU A 63 -5.03 -20.06 -25.35
CA GLU A 63 -6.18 -20.54 -26.12
C GLU A 63 -6.14 -20.03 -27.57
N GLN A 64 -5.83 -18.74 -27.77
CA GLN A 64 -5.66 -18.15 -29.10
C GLN A 64 -4.59 -18.88 -29.91
N GLN A 65 -3.43 -19.19 -29.31
CA GLN A 65 -2.35 -19.91 -30.00
C GLN A 65 -2.71 -21.35 -30.33
N ALA A 66 -3.47 -22.03 -29.46
CA ALA A 66 -3.96 -23.37 -29.74
C ALA A 66 -4.96 -23.38 -30.90
N LEU A 67 -5.88 -22.41 -30.95
CA LEU A 67 -6.94 -22.34 -31.97
C LEU A 67 -6.46 -21.82 -33.33
N LYS A 68 -5.32 -21.13 -33.40
CA LYS A 68 -4.76 -20.58 -34.65
C LYS A 68 -4.48 -21.62 -35.73
N ASN A 69 -4.15 -22.84 -35.34
CA ASN A 69 -3.82 -23.93 -36.27
C ASN A 69 -5.03 -24.80 -36.63
N GLU A 70 -6.17 -24.57 -35.99
CA GLU A 70 -7.40 -25.33 -36.24
C GLU A 70 -8.19 -24.74 -37.42
N THR A 71 -8.79 -25.61 -38.22
CA THR A 71 -9.44 -25.21 -39.49
C THR A 71 -10.96 -25.34 -39.46
N ASP A 72 -11.52 -25.95 -38.42
CA ASP A 72 -12.95 -26.20 -38.32
C ASP A 72 -13.75 -24.91 -38.03
N PRO A 73 -15.03 -24.82 -38.47
CA PRO A 73 -15.84 -23.62 -38.30
C PRO A 73 -16.09 -23.22 -36.84
N ALA A 74 -16.11 -24.20 -35.92
CA ALA A 74 -16.34 -23.93 -34.50
C ALA A 74 -15.11 -23.29 -33.84
N SER A 75 -13.91 -23.79 -34.16
CA SER A 75 -12.63 -23.22 -33.70
C SER A 75 -12.40 -21.81 -34.24
N LYS A 76 -12.75 -21.54 -35.51
CA LYS A 76 -12.68 -20.18 -36.06
C LYS A 76 -13.60 -19.19 -35.35
N LYS A 77 -14.79 -19.64 -34.94
CA LYS A 77 -15.72 -18.82 -34.16
C LYS A 77 -15.18 -18.55 -32.76
N ARG A 78 -14.70 -19.60 -32.05
CA ARG A 78 -14.06 -19.43 -30.73
C ARG A 78 -12.84 -18.52 -30.79
N LEU A 79 -12.02 -18.62 -31.83
CA LEU A 79 -10.85 -17.76 -32.02
C LEU A 79 -11.28 -16.28 -32.11
N ALA A 80 -12.32 -15.98 -32.88
CA ALA A 80 -12.84 -14.61 -32.98
C ALA A 80 -13.39 -14.08 -31.65
N ASP A 81 -14.11 -14.93 -30.89
CA ASP A 81 -14.63 -14.58 -29.56
C ASP A 81 -13.48 -14.34 -28.56
N ALA A 82 -12.47 -15.23 -28.55
CA ALA A 82 -11.28 -15.11 -27.72
C ALA A 82 -10.43 -13.88 -28.07
N ASP A 83 -10.31 -13.53 -29.36
CA ASP A 83 -9.61 -12.33 -29.81
C ASP A 83 -10.29 -11.06 -29.31
N ALA A 84 -11.62 -11.01 -29.38
CA ALA A 84 -12.41 -9.88 -28.87
C ALA A 84 -12.28 -9.75 -27.34
N GLU A 85 -12.37 -10.86 -26.60
CA GLU A 85 -12.20 -10.85 -25.15
C GLU A 85 -10.77 -10.47 -24.75
N LEU A 86 -9.76 -10.98 -25.47
CA LEU A 86 -8.36 -10.68 -25.24
C LEU A 86 -8.04 -9.20 -25.47
N ALA A 87 -8.61 -8.58 -26.50
CA ALA A 87 -8.45 -7.14 -26.76
C ALA A 87 -9.00 -6.30 -25.60
N ASN A 88 -10.22 -6.59 -25.14
CA ASN A 88 -10.84 -5.91 -24.00
C ASN A 88 -10.03 -6.11 -22.72
N LEU A 89 -9.53 -7.33 -22.47
CA LEU A 89 -8.76 -7.64 -21.28
C LEU A 89 -7.39 -6.96 -21.30
N LYS A 90 -6.72 -6.90 -22.46
CA LYS A 90 -5.46 -6.16 -22.64
C LYS A 90 -5.61 -4.68 -22.31
N GLU A 91 -6.68 -4.04 -22.78
CA GLU A 91 -6.96 -2.65 -22.44
C GLU A 91 -7.16 -2.46 -20.93
N LYS A 92 -7.96 -3.32 -20.30
CA LYS A 92 -8.18 -3.30 -18.84
C LYS A 92 -6.87 -3.50 -18.06
N THR A 93 -6.07 -4.50 -18.41
CA THR A 93 -4.78 -4.80 -17.77
C THR A 93 -3.83 -3.61 -17.91
N ASN A 94 -3.73 -3.02 -19.11
CA ASN A 94 -2.87 -1.86 -19.33
C ASN A 94 -3.31 -0.65 -18.50
N LYS A 95 -4.61 -0.42 -18.38
CA LYS A 95 -5.16 0.65 -17.53
C LYS A 95 -4.81 0.44 -16.06
N LEU A 96 -5.05 -0.77 -15.53
CA LEU A 96 -4.73 -1.12 -14.14
C LEU A 96 -3.24 -1.01 -13.86
N LYS A 97 -2.39 -1.44 -14.80
CA LYS A 97 -0.94 -1.35 -14.68
C LYS A 97 -0.45 0.09 -14.68
N ALA A 98 -0.95 0.93 -15.59
CA ALA A 98 -0.62 2.35 -15.64
C ALA A 98 -1.02 3.07 -14.35
N GLN A 99 -2.21 2.74 -13.83
CA GLN A 99 -2.70 3.25 -12.56
C GLN A 99 -1.79 2.82 -11.40
N TRP A 100 -1.44 1.54 -11.30
CA TRP A 100 -0.57 1.02 -10.23
C TRP A 100 0.82 1.65 -10.25
N GLU A 101 1.43 1.83 -11.43
CA GLU A 101 2.74 2.50 -11.54
C GLU A 101 2.69 3.98 -11.14
N ALA A 102 1.60 4.68 -11.47
CA ALA A 102 1.38 6.05 -11.02
C ALA A 102 1.26 6.13 -9.49
N GLU A 103 0.41 5.28 -8.90
CA GLU A 103 0.23 5.19 -7.45
C GLU A 103 1.55 4.88 -6.73
N LYS A 104 2.32 3.93 -7.25
CA LYS A 104 3.62 3.55 -6.68
C LYS A 104 4.64 4.70 -6.75
N LYS A 105 4.62 5.49 -7.82
CA LYS A 105 5.48 6.66 -7.96
C LYS A 105 5.12 7.72 -6.93
N ASP A 106 3.83 8.01 -6.74
CA ASP A 106 3.36 9.02 -5.78
C ASP A 106 3.73 8.62 -4.35
N ILE A 107 3.54 7.35 -4.00
CA ILE A 107 3.94 6.80 -2.70
C ILE A 107 5.45 6.92 -2.47
N ARG A 108 6.27 6.60 -3.49
CA ARG A 108 7.74 6.72 -3.39
C ARG A 108 8.17 8.16 -3.14
N GLN A 109 7.61 9.12 -3.88
CA GLN A 109 7.92 10.54 -3.70
C GLN A 109 7.58 11.02 -2.30
N LEU A 110 6.44 10.58 -1.76
CA LEU A 110 6.03 10.90 -0.41
C LEU A 110 6.98 10.31 0.64
N ASN A 111 7.37 9.03 0.49
CA ASN A 111 8.32 8.38 1.39
C ASN A 111 9.71 9.03 1.33
N GLU A 112 10.17 9.43 0.14
CA GLU A 112 11.42 10.19 -0.03
C GLU A 112 11.37 11.54 0.70
N LYS A 113 10.23 12.24 0.63
CA LYS A 113 10.04 13.50 1.37
C LYS A 113 10.00 13.30 2.88
N LYS A 114 9.31 12.27 3.38
CA LYS A 114 9.33 11.90 4.80
C LYS A 114 10.75 11.60 5.27
N SER A 115 11.48 10.78 4.52
CA SER A 115 12.88 10.47 4.84
C SER A 115 13.79 11.71 4.81
N ALA A 116 13.55 12.66 3.90
CA ALA A 116 14.29 13.93 3.86
C ALA A 116 14.01 14.80 5.10
N ILE A 117 12.76 14.84 5.59
CA ILE A 117 12.39 15.53 6.83
C ILE A 117 13.08 14.88 8.02
N ASP A 118 13.04 13.54 8.13
CA ASP A 118 13.66 12.81 9.24
C ASP A 118 15.17 13.03 9.27
N LYS A 119 15.83 13.00 8.11
CA LYS A 119 17.25 13.34 7.98
C LYS A 119 17.53 14.77 8.44
N ALA A 120 16.74 15.74 7.99
CA ALA A 120 16.91 17.14 8.38
C ALA A 120 16.66 17.36 9.90
N LYS A 121 15.73 16.63 10.50
CA LYS A 121 15.49 16.63 11.96
C LYS A 121 16.67 16.04 12.72
N HIS A 122 17.22 14.93 12.25
CA HIS A 122 18.40 14.33 12.85
C HIS A 122 19.64 15.25 12.73
N GLU A 123 19.84 15.87 11.56
CA GLU A 123 20.90 16.87 11.37
C GLU A 123 20.74 18.09 12.29
N LEU A 124 19.50 18.49 12.58
CA LEU A 124 19.20 19.56 13.53
C LEU A 124 19.60 19.17 14.96
N GLU A 125 19.23 17.97 15.41
CA GLU A 125 19.62 17.45 16.74
C GLU A 125 21.14 17.36 16.89
N ASP A 126 21.82 16.91 15.83
CA ASP A 126 23.28 16.84 15.76
C ASP A 126 23.93 18.23 15.83
N ALA A 127 23.40 19.20 15.08
CA ALA A 127 23.89 20.58 15.08
C ALA A 127 23.71 21.24 16.45
N GLN A 128 22.55 21.02 17.09
CA GLN A 128 22.28 21.49 18.44
C GLN A 128 23.26 20.89 19.45
N SER A 129 23.52 19.58 19.36
CA SER A 129 24.46 18.87 20.24
C SER A 129 25.90 19.38 20.10
N ARG A 130 26.29 19.83 18.91
CA ARG A 130 27.61 20.40 18.60
C ARG A 130 27.69 21.92 18.82
N TYR A 131 26.62 22.57 19.27
CA TYR A 131 26.50 24.03 19.38
C TYR A 131 26.72 24.77 18.04
N ASP A 132 26.47 24.12 16.91
CA ASP A 132 26.44 24.77 15.59
C ASP A 132 25.08 25.49 15.40
N LEU A 133 25.01 26.70 15.96
CA LEU A 133 23.79 27.51 15.99
C LEU A 133 23.38 28.00 14.60
N GLU A 134 24.33 28.18 13.67
CA GLU A 134 24.05 28.64 12.30
C GLU A 134 23.31 27.55 11.52
N THR A 135 23.85 26.32 11.55
CA THR A 135 23.22 25.18 10.89
C THR A 135 21.88 24.84 11.53
N ALA A 136 21.79 24.88 12.86
CA ALA A 136 20.54 24.62 13.57
C ALA A 136 19.44 25.62 13.18
N ALA A 137 19.74 26.93 13.15
CA ALA A 137 18.78 27.95 12.77
C ALA A 137 18.30 27.79 11.32
N ARG A 138 19.21 27.48 10.38
CA ARG A 138 18.88 27.22 8.97
C ARG A 138 17.96 26.02 8.79
N LEU A 139 18.22 24.93 9.49
CA LEU A 139 17.41 23.71 9.42
C LEU A 139 16.02 23.94 10.06
N GLN A 140 15.99 24.52 11.26
CA GLN A 140 14.77 24.72 12.03
C GLN A 140 13.79 25.71 11.41
N HIS A 141 14.29 26.81 10.82
CA HIS A 141 13.44 27.88 10.28
C HIS A 141 13.37 27.94 8.75
N GLY A 142 14.22 27.19 8.04
CA GLY A 142 14.23 27.13 6.59
C GLY A 142 13.83 25.76 6.08
N THR A 143 14.78 24.82 6.13
CA THR A 143 14.68 23.53 5.41
C THR A 143 13.52 22.66 5.92
N ILE A 144 13.38 22.47 7.23
CA ILE A 144 12.35 21.58 7.80
C ILE A 144 10.93 22.11 7.51
N PRO A 145 10.59 23.39 7.80
CA PRO A 145 9.27 23.92 7.48
C PRO A 145 8.91 23.87 6.00
N GLN A 146 9.90 24.08 5.10
CA GLN A 146 9.68 23.96 3.67
C GLN A 146 9.32 22.53 3.26
N LEU A 147 10.10 21.54 3.74
CA LEU A 147 9.85 20.13 3.44
C LEU A 147 8.51 19.65 4.03
N GLU A 148 8.16 20.08 5.24
CA GLU A 148 6.87 19.75 5.88
C GLU A 148 5.69 20.35 5.09
N LYS A 149 5.82 21.58 4.59
CA LYS A 149 4.80 22.20 3.73
C LYS A 149 4.64 21.47 2.41
N GLU A 150 5.75 21.09 1.77
CA GLU A 150 5.71 20.28 0.55
C GLU A 150 5.06 18.92 0.79
N LEU A 151 5.41 18.25 1.89
CA LEU A 151 4.78 16.98 2.28
C LEU A 151 3.28 17.15 2.48
N GLN A 152 2.85 18.19 3.20
CA GLN A 152 1.43 18.44 3.45
C GLN A 152 0.65 18.65 2.15
N THR A 153 1.24 19.35 1.16
CA THR A 153 0.62 19.52 -0.16
C THR A 153 0.47 18.19 -0.91
N MET A 154 1.46 17.30 -0.83
CA MET A 154 1.40 15.96 -1.43
C MET A 154 0.41 15.04 -0.69
N GLU A 155 0.22 15.24 0.60
CA GLU A 155 -0.76 14.48 1.39
C GLU A 155 -2.21 14.95 1.20
N HIS A 156 -2.42 16.22 0.82
CA HIS A 156 -3.74 16.84 0.57
C HIS A 156 -4.19 16.79 -0.89
N SER A 157 -3.32 16.42 -1.83
CA SER A 157 -3.79 16.01 -3.16
C SER A 157 -4.69 14.78 -2.98
N ASP A 158 -6.01 15.00 -3.10
CA ASP A 158 -7.06 14.00 -2.89
C ASP A 158 -6.66 12.69 -3.58
N ARG A 159 -6.37 11.68 -2.76
CA ARG A 159 -6.12 10.33 -3.26
C ARG A 159 -7.49 9.73 -3.60
N PRO A 160 -7.77 9.47 -4.87
CA PRO A 160 -9.08 8.95 -5.24
C PRO A 160 -9.31 7.59 -4.57
N GLN A 161 -10.56 7.32 -4.15
CA GLN A 161 -10.98 6.01 -3.65
C GLN A 161 -10.70 4.85 -4.62
N SER A 162 -10.36 5.16 -5.87
CA SER A 162 -10.00 4.18 -6.89
C SER A 162 -8.61 3.59 -6.73
N TRP A 163 -7.79 4.04 -5.76
CA TRP A 163 -6.44 3.50 -5.59
C TRP A 163 -6.46 1.98 -5.40
N LEU A 164 -5.61 1.29 -6.15
CA LEU A 164 -5.47 -0.16 -6.08
C LEU A 164 -4.65 -0.59 -4.85
N VAL A 165 -3.90 0.35 -4.29
CA VAL A 165 -3.00 0.14 -3.15
C VAL A 165 -3.55 0.81 -1.90
N GLN A 166 -3.73 0.02 -0.84
CA GLN A 166 -4.02 0.55 0.49
C GLN A 166 -2.71 0.94 1.19
N GLU A 167 -2.56 2.22 1.56
CA GLU A 167 -1.34 2.72 2.23
C GLU A 167 -1.55 3.01 3.74
N SER A 168 -2.75 2.73 4.25
CA SER A 168 -3.16 3.10 5.60
C SER A 168 -3.53 1.90 6.46
N VAL A 169 -3.07 1.91 7.70
CA VAL A 169 -3.52 1.02 8.77
C VAL A 169 -4.72 1.66 9.45
N THR A 170 -5.84 0.95 9.40
CA THR A 170 -7.10 1.27 10.07
C THR A 170 -7.41 0.22 11.13
N ALA A 171 -8.53 0.36 11.83
CA ALA A 171 -9.00 -0.64 12.80
C ALA A 171 -9.21 -2.03 12.17
N ASN A 172 -9.52 -2.10 10.87
CA ASN A 172 -9.73 -3.37 10.16
C ASN A 172 -8.42 -4.15 10.01
N GLU A 173 -7.30 -3.49 9.68
CA GLU A 173 -6.00 -4.14 9.54
C GLU A 173 -5.53 -4.67 10.88
N ILE A 174 -5.73 -3.91 11.96
CA ILE A 174 -5.45 -4.38 13.33
C ILE A 174 -6.30 -5.61 13.67
N ALA A 175 -7.59 -5.58 13.37
CA ALA A 175 -8.48 -6.72 13.59
C ALA A 175 -8.07 -7.94 12.75
N ALA A 176 -7.57 -7.73 11.52
CA ALA A 176 -7.07 -8.80 10.66
C ALA A 176 -5.80 -9.45 11.23
N VAL A 177 -4.88 -8.67 11.79
CA VAL A 177 -3.69 -9.19 12.49
C VAL A 177 -4.11 -10.03 13.71
N ILE A 178 -4.95 -9.47 14.59
CA ILE A 178 -5.43 -10.20 15.78
C ILE A 178 -6.18 -11.48 15.39
N SER A 179 -6.97 -11.43 14.32
CA SER A 179 -7.69 -12.60 13.82
C SER A 179 -6.73 -13.71 13.42
N ARG A 180 -5.60 -13.37 12.77
CA ARG A 180 -4.55 -14.33 12.41
C ARG A 180 -3.83 -14.89 13.63
N GLU A 181 -3.53 -14.06 14.63
CA GLU A 181 -2.82 -14.51 15.85
C GLU A 181 -3.72 -15.37 16.76
N THR A 182 -4.98 -15.00 16.92
CA THR A 182 -5.89 -15.60 17.92
C THR A 182 -6.86 -16.63 17.31
N GLY A 183 -6.99 -16.67 15.98
CA GLY A 183 -8.00 -17.47 15.27
C GLY A 183 -9.43 -16.96 15.39
N ILE A 184 -9.66 -15.81 16.05
CA ILE A 184 -10.99 -15.21 16.19
C ILE A 184 -11.38 -14.56 14.86
N PRO A 185 -12.53 -14.89 14.24
CA PRO A 185 -12.95 -14.27 12.99
C PRO A 185 -13.07 -12.74 13.10
N VAL A 186 -12.57 -12.01 12.09
CA VAL A 186 -12.63 -10.53 12.03
C VAL A 186 -14.04 -9.98 12.25
N ALA A 187 -15.07 -10.69 11.77
CA ALA A 187 -16.48 -10.32 11.96
C ALA A 187 -16.96 -10.30 13.42
N LYS A 188 -16.15 -10.81 14.37
CA LYS A 188 -16.40 -10.73 15.82
C LYS A 188 -15.54 -9.67 16.51
N LEU A 189 -14.61 -9.05 15.79
CA LEU A 189 -13.65 -8.05 16.28
C LEU A 189 -14.04 -6.63 15.87
N VAL A 190 -14.76 -6.49 14.75
CA VAL A 190 -15.26 -5.23 14.16
C VAL A 190 -16.76 -5.10 14.40
#